data_AF-A0A819SXV6-F1
#
_entry.id   AF-A0A819SXV6-F1
#
_cell.length_a   1.000
_cell.length_b   1.000
_cell.length_c   1.000
_cell.angle_alpha   90.00
_cell.angle_beta   90.00
_cell.angle_gamma   90.00
#
_symmetry.space_group_name_H-M   'P 1'
#
loop_
_entity.id
_entity.type
_entity.pdbx_description
1 polymer ?
#
loop_
_entity_poly.entity_id
_entity_poly.type
_entity_poly.pdbx_seq_one_letter_code
_entity_poly.pdbx_strand_id
1 'polypeptide(L)'
;MTRIERTSHRILRRRLCFLCSCLFIVATIIAGLLGFYFFGGSSTIYSTRPIPTYSPHEPRSKPLFLKNRIETTSKQYAVFACSISSSVAAYCFYTPIITFAWRRLGYQAIVIFVGDFKALNGTQPAHVRLAVEWITRFGGIVHHFQCDEAYAIKISQTIRVFIGFLPLPFINDDDFLLTTDSDLLPLRREQYMLRKDYPDGFIVNRWCCGTFKMRNKTYHMFPMGHLHIKRKVWRAMVLESTVHQELVNMTSKQGNQVFKTNEISQVQNKLTNKKKSLLLDEAPLSFVSIAFYLRYEFGEIYDQKMSKGGQGWDMDQKLITMFLLDYWNTTTEGQKLKIDERPLMPRLDWDPKHAWLKMVNFLHFGDAHLTHGMFDKNVWSIHLHIFKYLFNATMAALINDYAKAFLLLPITGE
;
A
#
# COMPACT_ATOMS: atom_id res chain seq x y z
N MET A 1 25.54 52.87 -38.04
CA MET A 1 25.13 52.82 -36.62
C MET A 1 26.32 53.11 -35.73
N THR A 2 26.28 54.22 -34.99
CA THR A 2 27.36 54.65 -34.10
C THR A 2 27.42 53.76 -32.86
N ARG A 3 28.57 53.73 -32.16
CA ARG A 3 28.77 52.90 -30.94
C ARG A 3 27.77 53.23 -29.83
N ILE A 4 27.23 54.44 -29.83
CA ILE A 4 26.19 54.91 -28.90
C ILE A 4 24.84 54.22 -29.21
N GLU A 5 24.44 54.13 -30.48
CA GLU A 5 23.17 53.49 -30.88
C GLU A 5 23.13 52.00 -30.52
N ARG A 6 24.25 51.28 -30.61
CA ARG A 6 24.33 49.86 -30.20
C ARG A 6 24.17 49.65 -28.69
N THR A 7 24.55 50.64 -27.88
CA THR A 7 24.49 50.54 -26.42
C THR A 7 23.07 50.79 -25.93
N SER A 8 22.39 51.80 -26.49
CA SER A 8 20.97 52.07 -26.21
C SER A 8 20.07 50.90 -26.60
N HIS A 9 20.33 50.24 -27.75
CA HIS A 9 19.54 49.09 -28.18
C HIS A 9 19.69 47.86 -27.27
N ARG A 10 20.88 47.65 -26.67
CA ARG A 10 21.12 46.57 -25.71
C ARG A 10 20.43 46.81 -24.36
N ILE A 11 20.44 48.06 -23.88
CA ILE A 11 19.74 48.44 -22.65
C ILE A 11 18.22 48.29 -22.83
N LEU A 12 17.69 48.71 -23.98
CA LEU A 12 16.27 48.57 -24.29
C LEU A 12 15.85 47.09 -24.38
N ARG A 13 16.64 46.24 -25.04
CA ARG A 13 16.37 44.78 -25.08
C ARG A 13 16.38 44.13 -23.69
N ARG A 14 17.33 44.50 -22.83
CA ARG A 14 17.39 43.96 -21.45
C ARG A 14 16.19 44.38 -20.62
N ARG A 15 15.74 45.64 -20.74
CA ARG A 15 14.54 46.13 -20.06
C ARG A 15 13.28 45.44 -20.58
N LEU A 16 13.17 45.20 -21.89
CA LEU A 16 12.05 44.49 -22.50
C LEU A 16 11.99 43.01 -22.04
N CYS A 17 13.13 42.31 -22.00
CA CYS A 17 13.19 40.94 -21.50
C CYS A 17 12.81 40.84 -20.01
N PHE A 18 13.21 41.83 -19.19
CA PHE A 18 12.85 41.89 -17.79
C PHE A 18 11.33 42.11 -17.60
N LEU A 19 10.75 43.06 -18.35
CA LEU A 19 9.30 43.31 -18.36
C LEU A 19 8.49 42.08 -18.81
N CYS A 20 8.93 41.37 -19.86
CA CYS A 20 8.26 40.14 -20.30
C CYS A 20 8.34 39.03 -19.23
N SER A 21 9.47 38.92 -18.52
CA SER A 21 9.64 37.92 -17.47
C SER A 21 8.75 38.22 -16.25
N CYS A 22 8.65 39.49 -15.85
CA CYS A 22 7.75 39.91 -14.77
C CYS A 22 6.27 39.69 -15.13
N LEU A 23 5.87 40.01 -16.36
CA LEU A 23 4.50 39.77 -16.84
C LEU A 23 4.15 38.27 -16.87
N PHE A 24 5.10 37.41 -17.23
CA PHE A 24 4.89 35.95 -17.23
C PHE A 24 4.70 35.40 -15.81
N ILE A 25 5.47 35.88 -14.84
CA ILE A 25 5.35 35.49 -13.43
C ILE A 25 3.99 35.94 -12.86
N VAL A 26 3.59 37.19 -13.14
CA VAL A 26 2.29 37.72 -12.69
C VAL A 26 1.13 36.93 -13.33
N ALA A 27 1.20 36.63 -14.63
CA ALA A 27 0.19 35.81 -15.30
C ALA A 27 0.10 34.39 -14.74
N THR A 28 1.23 33.78 -14.37
CA THR A 28 1.27 32.45 -13.75
C THR A 28 0.66 32.45 -12.35
N ILE A 29 0.93 33.50 -11.55
CA ILE A 29 0.33 33.68 -10.22
C ILE A 29 -1.19 33.88 -10.34
N ILE A 30 -1.65 34.72 -11.27
CA ILE A 30 -3.08 34.97 -11.51
C ILE A 30 -3.77 33.68 -12.00
N ALA A 31 -3.16 32.93 -12.92
CA ALA A 31 -3.70 31.65 -13.38
C ALA A 31 -3.75 30.60 -12.26
N GLY A 32 -2.76 30.57 -11.36
CA GLY A 32 -2.76 29.71 -10.17
C GLY A 32 -3.87 30.08 -9.18
N LEU A 33 -4.06 31.38 -8.92
CA LEU A 33 -5.12 31.87 -8.02
C LEU A 33 -6.52 31.66 -8.59
N LEU A 34 -6.71 31.87 -9.90
CA LEU A 34 -7.98 31.59 -10.58
C LEU A 34 -8.24 30.08 -10.70
N GLY A 35 -7.22 29.27 -10.94
CA GLY A 35 -7.33 27.80 -10.92
C GLY A 35 -7.78 27.29 -9.56
N PHE A 36 -7.29 27.90 -8.47
CA PHE A 36 -7.73 27.57 -7.10
C PHE A 36 -9.19 27.96 -6.84
N TYR A 37 -9.65 29.08 -7.41
CA TYR A 37 -11.04 29.55 -7.30
C TYR A 37 -12.03 28.75 -8.15
N PHE A 38 -11.62 28.25 -9.32
CA PHE A 38 -12.51 27.53 -10.24
C PHE A 38 -12.49 26.01 -10.06
N PHE A 39 -11.42 25.42 -9.51
CA PHE A 39 -11.32 23.97 -9.29
C PHE A 39 -11.36 23.54 -7.82
N GLY A 40 -11.51 24.47 -6.87
CA GLY A 40 -11.67 24.20 -5.43
C GLY A 40 -13.08 23.75 -5.01
N GLY A 41 -13.84 23.08 -5.87
CA GLY A 41 -15.26 22.80 -5.66
C GLY A 41 -15.77 21.57 -6.38
N SER A 42 -15.16 20.42 -6.15
CA SER A 42 -15.85 19.12 -6.29
C SER A 42 -15.78 18.38 -4.97
N SER A 43 -16.40 19.01 -3.95
CA SER A 43 -16.89 18.31 -2.79
C SER A 43 -17.86 17.26 -3.31
N THR A 44 -17.45 16.00 -3.27
CA THR A 44 -18.36 14.87 -3.34
C THR A 44 -19.45 15.15 -2.31
N ILE A 45 -20.69 15.30 -2.78
CA ILE A 45 -21.85 15.48 -1.92
C ILE A 45 -21.97 14.18 -1.11
N TYR A 46 -21.39 14.18 0.09
CA TYR A 46 -21.80 13.26 1.12
C TYR A 46 -23.25 13.64 1.46
N SER A 47 -24.18 12.78 1.04
CA SER A 47 -25.56 12.82 1.48
C SER A 47 -25.56 12.91 3.01
N THR A 48 -25.92 14.07 3.54
CA THR A 48 -26.16 14.27 4.97
C THR A 48 -27.46 13.58 5.32
N ARG A 49 -27.42 12.25 5.46
CA ARG A 49 -28.48 11.55 6.18
C ARG A 49 -28.41 12.00 7.64
N PRO A 50 -29.54 12.34 8.28
CA PRO A 50 -29.55 12.68 9.69
C PRO A 50 -28.97 11.51 10.50
N ILE A 51 -27.97 11.84 11.34
CA ILE A 51 -27.39 10.90 12.30
C ILE A 51 -28.50 10.50 13.27
N PRO A 52 -28.85 9.21 13.41
CA PRO A 52 -29.85 8.79 14.37
C PRO A 52 -29.42 9.17 15.78
N THR A 53 -30.33 9.82 16.52
CA THR A 53 -30.14 10.17 17.92
C THR A 53 -30.02 8.90 18.76
N TYR A 54 -28.89 8.75 19.45
CA TYR A 54 -28.56 7.57 20.24
C TYR A 54 -29.11 7.69 21.67
N SER A 55 -29.85 6.68 22.12
CA SER A 55 -30.27 6.50 23.52
C SER A 55 -29.22 5.68 24.28
N PRO A 56 -28.61 6.20 25.37
CA PRO A 56 -27.41 5.61 25.99
C PRO A 56 -27.66 4.43 26.95
N HIS A 57 -28.80 3.73 26.86
CA HIS A 57 -29.15 2.69 27.82
C HIS A 57 -29.60 1.39 27.16
N GLU A 58 -28.64 0.54 26.78
CA GLU A 58 -28.85 -0.91 26.83
C GLU A 58 -27.52 -1.66 27.04
N PRO A 59 -27.44 -2.56 28.03
CA PRO A 59 -26.22 -3.33 28.30
C PRO A 59 -25.94 -4.34 27.19
N ARG A 60 -24.69 -4.31 26.72
CA ARG A 60 -24.04 -5.22 25.77
C ARG A 60 -24.56 -6.65 25.84
N SER A 61 -25.46 -7.02 24.93
CA SER A 61 -25.60 -8.42 24.54
C SER A 61 -24.28 -8.86 23.93
N LYS A 62 -23.72 -9.96 24.44
CA LYS A 62 -22.55 -10.60 23.83
C LYS A 62 -22.87 -10.80 22.35
N PRO A 63 -21.99 -10.40 21.41
CA PRO A 63 -22.26 -10.56 19.99
C PRO A 63 -22.63 -12.03 19.76
N LEU A 64 -23.83 -12.26 19.21
CA LEU A 64 -24.27 -13.58 18.79
C LEU A 64 -23.17 -14.15 17.90
N PHE A 65 -22.39 -15.09 18.44
CA PHE A 65 -21.36 -15.79 17.69
C PHE A 65 -22.05 -16.47 16.50
N LEU A 66 -21.74 -15.98 15.29
CA LEU A 66 -22.26 -16.50 14.03
C LEU A 66 -22.03 -18.03 13.96
N LYS A 67 -23.12 -18.81 14.04
CA LYS A 67 -23.14 -20.27 13.86
C LYS A 67 -22.73 -20.74 12.45
N ASN A 68 -22.32 -19.83 11.56
CA ASN A 68 -22.00 -20.09 10.16
C ASN A 68 -20.51 -20.01 9.82
N ARG A 69 -19.62 -20.27 10.78
CA ARG A 69 -18.16 -20.35 10.52
C ARG A 69 -17.80 -21.65 9.77
N ILE A 70 -16.87 -21.56 8.82
CA ILE A 70 -16.10 -22.74 8.38
C ILE A 70 -14.90 -22.84 9.31
N GLU A 71 -14.78 -23.95 10.03
CA GLU A 71 -13.50 -24.34 10.62
C GLU A 71 -12.61 -24.84 9.50
N THR A 72 -11.78 -23.93 8.95
CA THR A 72 -10.77 -24.30 7.97
C THR A 72 -9.55 -24.81 8.70
N THR A 73 -8.94 -25.89 8.21
CA THR A 73 -7.58 -26.27 8.59
C THR A 73 -6.56 -25.26 8.05
N SER A 74 -6.91 -24.52 6.99
CA SER A 74 -6.13 -23.41 6.44
C SER A 74 -5.94 -22.29 7.47
N LYS A 75 -4.69 -21.82 7.56
CA LYS A 75 -4.31 -20.65 8.34
C LYS A 75 -4.68 -19.37 7.59
N GLN A 76 -4.81 -18.27 8.33
CA GLN A 76 -5.13 -16.96 7.79
C GLN A 76 -4.06 -15.95 8.21
N TYR A 77 -3.49 -15.26 7.24
CA TYR A 77 -2.43 -14.29 7.44
C TYR A 77 -2.86 -12.89 7.01
N ALA A 78 -2.49 -11.88 7.79
CA ALA A 78 -2.61 -10.48 7.39
C ALA A 78 -1.21 -9.95 7.06
N VAL A 79 -1.02 -9.50 5.82
CA VAL A 79 0.27 -9.12 5.26
C VAL A 79 0.27 -7.63 4.93
N PHE A 80 1.22 -6.91 5.52
CA PHE A 80 1.46 -5.49 5.23
C PHE A 80 2.95 -5.21 5.24
N ALA A 81 3.30 -4.09 4.62
CA ALA A 81 4.69 -3.72 4.41
C ALA A 81 4.94 -2.28 4.84
N CYS A 82 6.19 -2.02 5.22
CA CYS A 82 6.66 -0.71 5.63
C CYS A 82 8.08 -0.50 5.10
N SER A 83 8.32 0.67 4.51
CA SER A 83 9.68 1.09 4.16
C SER A 83 10.45 1.45 5.43
N ILE A 84 11.69 0.98 5.55
CA ILE A 84 12.63 1.44 6.60
C ILE A 84 13.28 2.78 6.24
N SER A 85 13.14 3.21 4.99
CA SER A 85 13.73 4.43 4.41
C SER A 85 12.71 5.57 4.28
N SER A 86 11.53 5.41 4.87
CA SER A 86 10.53 6.47 4.93
C SER A 86 11.00 7.58 5.86
N SER A 87 11.01 8.84 5.39
CA SER A 87 11.19 9.99 6.28
C SER A 87 10.04 10.14 7.28
N VAL A 88 8.87 9.60 6.94
CA VAL A 88 7.72 9.53 7.84
C VAL A 88 7.86 8.27 8.69
N ALA A 89 8.38 8.42 9.91
CA ALA A 89 8.55 7.32 10.88
C ALA A 89 7.22 6.68 11.30
N ALA A 90 6.09 7.36 11.06
CA ALA A 90 4.76 6.93 11.47
C ALA A 90 4.38 5.54 10.95
N TYR A 91 4.76 5.19 9.71
CA TYR A 91 4.45 3.85 9.18
C TYR A 91 5.15 2.74 9.97
N CYS A 92 6.42 2.93 10.35
CA CYS A 92 7.12 1.96 11.19
C CYS A 92 6.48 1.90 12.59
N PHE A 93 6.13 3.07 13.13
CA PHE A 93 5.43 3.19 14.41
C PHE A 93 4.14 2.36 14.45
N TYR A 94 3.34 2.36 13.38
CA TYR A 94 2.07 1.62 13.36
C TYR A 94 2.23 0.10 13.33
N THR A 95 3.34 -0.42 12.80
CA THR A 95 3.46 -1.84 12.48
C THR A 95 3.19 -2.79 13.66
N PRO A 96 3.62 -2.54 14.91
CA PRO A 96 3.28 -3.42 16.04
C PRO A 96 1.81 -3.27 16.46
N ILE A 97 1.24 -2.07 16.35
CA ILE A 97 -0.17 -1.80 16.67
C ILE A 97 -1.09 -2.55 15.68
N ILE A 98 -0.80 -2.46 14.38
CA ILE A 98 -1.55 -3.16 13.33
C ILE A 98 -1.37 -4.67 13.43
N THR A 99 -0.15 -5.16 13.72
CA THR A 99 0.10 -6.57 14.04
C THR A 99 -0.88 -7.07 15.11
N PHE A 100 -0.98 -6.32 16.20
CA PHE A 100 -1.82 -6.70 17.32
C PHE A 100 -3.32 -6.64 16.98
N ALA A 101 -3.73 -5.64 16.21
CA ALA A 101 -5.11 -5.48 15.75
C ALA A 101 -5.58 -6.66 14.88
N TRP A 102 -4.73 -7.17 13.99
CA TRP A 102 -5.03 -8.35 13.17
C TRP A 102 -5.08 -9.65 13.99
N ARG A 103 -4.17 -9.81 14.94
CA ARG A 103 -4.18 -10.97 15.85
C ARG A 103 -5.46 -11.06 16.67
N ARG A 104 -5.98 -9.93 17.15
CA ARG A 104 -7.29 -9.87 17.82
C ARG A 104 -8.41 -10.48 16.96
N LEU A 105 -8.34 -10.34 15.64
CA LEU A 105 -9.34 -10.88 14.71
C LEU A 105 -9.12 -12.36 14.36
N GLY A 106 -7.99 -12.94 14.76
CA GLY A 106 -7.61 -14.33 14.51
C GLY A 106 -6.65 -14.53 13.34
N TYR A 107 -6.06 -13.44 12.83
CA TYR A 107 -5.05 -13.50 11.78
C TYR A 107 -3.63 -13.59 12.35
N GLN A 108 -2.77 -14.35 11.69
CA GLN A 108 -1.33 -14.29 11.92
C GLN A 108 -0.74 -13.14 11.10
N ALA A 109 -0.25 -12.08 11.77
CA ALA A 109 0.29 -10.92 11.08
C ALA A 109 1.71 -11.20 10.55
N ILE A 110 1.98 -10.79 9.31
CA ILE A 110 3.29 -10.79 8.66
C ILE A 110 3.61 -9.34 8.28
N VAL A 111 4.67 -8.80 8.87
CA VAL A 111 5.18 -7.46 8.57
C VAL A 111 6.40 -7.58 7.68
N ILE A 112 6.35 -6.93 6.52
CA ILE A 112 7.48 -6.88 5.59
C ILE A 112 8.18 -5.52 5.72
N PHE A 113 9.37 -5.49 6.31
CA PHE A 113 10.21 -4.30 6.27
C PHE A 113 11.02 -4.30 4.97
N VAL A 114 10.89 -3.22 4.22
CA VAL A 114 11.49 -3.06 2.89
C VAL A 114 12.56 -1.97 2.93
N GLY A 115 13.75 -2.26 2.42
CA GLY A 115 14.78 -1.25 2.17
C GLY A 115 16.19 -1.83 2.06
N ASP A 116 17.18 -0.95 2.19
CA ASP A 116 18.58 -1.32 2.00
C ASP A 116 19.24 -1.77 3.31
N PHE A 117 19.09 -3.05 3.63
CA PHE A 117 19.71 -3.63 4.83
C PHE A 117 21.23 -3.84 4.67
N LYS A 118 21.76 -3.80 3.44
CA LYS A 118 23.21 -3.90 3.18
C LYS A 118 23.92 -2.59 3.50
N ALA A 119 23.37 -1.45 3.06
CA ALA A 119 23.92 -0.13 3.37
C ALA A 119 24.00 0.14 4.88
N LEU A 120 23.11 -0.48 5.65
CA LEU A 120 23.08 -0.41 7.10
C LEU A 120 24.17 -1.24 7.80
N ASN A 121 25.05 -1.93 7.06
CA ASN A 121 26.05 -2.86 7.60
C ASN A 121 25.42 -3.86 8.60
N GLY A 122 24.18 -4.29 8.34
CA GLY A 122 23.42 -5.19 9.20
C GLY A 122 22.80 -4.53 10.45
N THR A 123 23.02 -3.23 10.69
CA THR A 123 22.46 -2.53 11.87
C THR A 123 21.14 -1.85 11.53
N GLN A 124 20.03 -2.41 12.00
CA GLN A 124 18.72 -1.79 11.81
C GLN A 124 18.62 -0.41 12.49
N PRO A 125 17.91 0.56 11.88
CA PRO A 125 17.57 1.81 12.57
C PRO A 125 16.87 1.51 13.90
N ALA A 126 17.13 2.33 14.92
CA ALA A 126 16.64 2.06 16.28
C ALA A 126 15.11 1.89 16.34
N HIS A 127 14.36 2.68 15.54
CA HIS A 127 12.91 2.60 15.45
C HIS A 127 12.42 1.29 14.79
N VAL A 128 13.12 0.81 13.77
CA VAL A 128 12.84 -0.49 13.15
C VAL A 128 13.10 -1.62 14.14
N ARG A 129 14.26 -1.59 14.83
CA ARG A 129 14.60 -2.60 15.83
C ARG A 129 13.54 -2.67 16.94
N LEU A 130 13.12 -1.52 17.46
CA LEU A 130 12.04 -1.46 18.46
C LEU A 130 10.74 -2.02 17.90
N ALA A 131 10.34 -1.64 16.68
CA ALA A 131 9.13 -2.18 16.06
C ALA A 131 9.21 -3.70 15.88
N VAL A 132 10.34 -4.25 15.43
CA VAL A 132 10.58 -5.70 15.28
C VAL A 132 10.45 -6.43 16.62
N GLU A 133 11.03 -5.89 17.69
CA GLU A 133 10.92 -6.45 19.05
C GLU A 133 9.45 -6.55 19.47
N TRP A 134 8.69 -5.46 19.30
CA TRP A 134 7.29 -5.41 19.69
C TRP A 134 6.36 -6.25 18.81
N ILE A 135 6.62 -6.32 17.50
CA ILE A 135 5.94 -7.25 16.58
C ILE A 135 6.13 -8.68 17.08
N THR A 136 7.37 -9.07 17.39
CA THR A 136 7.71 -10.42 17.87
C THR A 136 7.06 -10.70 19.22
N ARG A 137 7.09 -9.74 20.15
CA ARG A 137 6.39 -9.84 21.45
C ARG A 137 4.89 -10.00 21.28
N PHE A 138 4.32 -9.32 20.29
CA PHE A 138 2.93 -9.49 19.89
C PHE A 138 2.73 -10.70 18.98
N GLY A 139 3.68 -11.63 18.88
CA GLY A 139 3.55 -12.88 18.12
C GLY A 139 3.29 -12.66 16.63
N GLY A 140 3.71 -11.54 16.07
CA GLY A 140 3.76 -11.30 14.63
C GLY A 140 5.02 -11.91 14.01
N ILE A 141 5.03 -12.00 12.69
CA ILE A 141 6.16 -12.51 11.91
C ILE A 141 6.78 -11.33 11.17
N VAL A 142 8.11 -11.24 11.20
CA VAL A 142 8.87 -10.21 10.49
C VAL A 142 9.58 -10.82 9.30
N HIS A 143 9.47 -10.17 8.14
CA HIS A 143 10.24 -10.48 6.94
C HIS A 143 11.01 -9.23 6.50
N HIS A 144 12.32 -9.37 6.28
CA HIS A 144 13.13 -8.30 5.70
C HIS A 144 13.26 -8.50 4.20
N PHE A 145 12.89 -7.49 3.43
CA PHE A 145 12.97 -7.50 1.98
C PHE A 145 14.01 -6.49 1.49
N GLN A 146 15.11 -7.00 0.96
CA GLN A 146 16.21 -6.17 0.46
C GLN A 146 15.82 -5.49 -0.86
N CYS A 147 15.95 -4.17 -0.91
CA CYS A 147 15.94 -3.39 -2.14
C CYS A 147 16.84 -2.15 -1.99
N ASP A 148 17.02 -1.40 -3.07
CA ASP A 148 17.73 -0.13 -3.00
C ASP A 148 16.86 0.93 -2.27
N GLU A 149 17.50 1.80 -1.49
CA GLU A 149 16.84 2.81 -0.65
C GLU A 149 15.87 3.69 -1.45
N ALA A 150 16.29 4.14 -2.62
CA ALA A 150 15.51 5.00 -3.52
C ALA A 150 14.16 4.38 -3.94
N TYR A 151 14.03 3.05 -3.87
CA TYR A 151 12.83 2.31 -4.25
C TYR A 151 12.05 1.77 -3.05
N ALA A 152 12.55 1.90 -1.82
CA ALA A 152 12.00 1.23 -0.64
C ALA A 152 10.52 1.57 -0.39
N ILE A 153 10.12 2.84 -0.51
CA ILE A 153 8.72 3.25 -0.34
C ILE A 153 7.83 2.61 -1.42
N LYS A 154 8.27 2.67 -2.69
CA LYS A 154 7.54 2.11 -3.84
C LYS A 154 7.39 0.59 -3.74
N ILE A 155 8.46 -0.10 -3.37
CA ILE A 155 8.46 -1.54 -3.17
C ILE A 155 7.61 -1.91 -1.95
N SER A 156 7.62 -1.11 -0.86
CA SER A 156 6.75 -1.37 0.29
C SER A 156 5.25 -1.34 -0.05
N GLN A 157 4.82 -0.53 -1.01
CA GLN A 157 3.43 -0.57 -1.48
C GLN A 157 3.18 -1.79 -2.38
N THR A 158 4.05 -1.96 -3.39
CA THR A 158 3.84 -2.91 -4.49
C THR A 158 4.16 -4.36 -4.17
N ILE A 159 5.03 -4.65 -3.18
CA ILE A 159 5.36 -6.03 -2.77
C ILE A 159 4.14 -6.84 -2.37
N ARG A 160 3.09 -6.15 -1.89
CA ARG A 160 1.84 -6.77 -1.48
C ARG A 160 1.13 -7.50 -2.62
N VAL A 161 1.36 -7.08 -3.87
CA VAL A 161 0.80 -7.73 -5.08
C VAL A 161 1.43 -9.11 -5.30
N PHE A 162 2.64 -9.32 -4.78
CA PHE A 162 3.46 -10.51 -5.01
C PHE A 162 3.55 -11.42 -3.77
N ILE A 163 2.66 -11.27 -2.80
CA ILE A 163 2.80 -11.97 -1.51
C ILE A 163 2.70 -13.49 -1.60
N GLY A 164 2.08 -14.02 -2.67
CA GLY A 164 2.07 -15.46 -2.96
C GLY A 164 3.46 -16.07 -3.13
N PHE A 165 4.44 -15.25 -3.51
CA PHE A 165 5.84 -15.65 -3.77
C PHE A 165 6.78 -15.40 -2.59
N LEU A 166 6.27 -14.92 -1.44
CA LEU A 166 7.12 -14.75 -0.26
C LEU A 166 7.74 -16.10 0.15
N PRO A 167 9.07 -16.15 0.42
CA PRO A 167 9.77 -17.38 0.74
C PRO A 167 9.56 -17.77 2.21
N LEU A 168 8.29 -17.97 2.59
CA LEU A 168 7.87 -18.31 3.95
C LEU A 168 7.47 -19.78 4.00
N PRO A 169 8.35 -20.68 4.51
CA PRO A 169 8.16 -22.13 4.42
C PRO A 169 6.99 -22.65 5.27
N PHE A 170 6.47 -21.85 6.19
CA PHE A 170 5.36 -22.21 7.08
C PHE A 170 3.97 -21.87 6.50
N ILE A 171 3.90 -21.26 5.31
CA ILE A 171 2.65 -20.92 4.62
C ILE A 171 2.44 -21.92 3.49
N ASN A 172 1.28 -22.57 3.46
CA ASN A 172 0.89 -23.51 2.42
C ASN A 172 0.10 -22.83 1.30
N ASP A 173 -0.03 -23.49 0.16
CA ASP A 173 -0.77 -22.97 -1.01
C ASP A 173 -2.27 -22.77 -0.75
N ASP A 174 -2.84 -23.53 0.19
CA ASP A 174 -4.24 -23.43 0.62
C ASP A 174 -4.45 -22.50 1.83
N ASP A 175 -3.39 -21.88 2.36
CA ASP A 175 -3.53 -20.84 3.39
C ASP A 175 -4.02 -19.53 2.75
N PHE A 176 -4.74 -18.74 3.53
CA PHE A 176 -5.27 -17.45 3.08
C PHE A 176 -4.34 -16.31 3.45
N LEU A 177 -4.14 -15.42 2.48
CA LEU A 177 -3.39 -14.19 2.65
C LEU A 177 -4.29 -12.99 2.38
N LEU A 178 -4.40 -12.12 3.37
CA LEU A 178 -5.03 -10.80 3.31
C LEU A 178 -3.97 -9.72 3.18
N THR A 179 -4.06 -8.88 2.16
CA THR A 179 -3.25 -7.66 2.09
C THR A 179 -3.92 -6.53 2.85
N THR A 180 -3.11 -5.68 3.50
CA THR A 180 -3.59 -4.48 4.21
C THR A 180 -2.55 -3.36 4.20
N ASP A 181 -2.97 -2.12 4.45
CA ASP A 181 -2.05 -1.00 4.64
C ASP A 181 -1.50 -1.00 6.07
N SER A 182 -0.28 -0.51 6.26
CA SER A 182 0.36 -0.45 7.58
C SER A 182 -0.25 0.62 8.50
N ASP A 183 -1.14 1.47 7.99
CA ASP A 183 -1.85 2.52 8.72
C ASP A 183 -3.36 2.29 8.79
N LEU A 184 -3.85 1.08 8.46
CA LEU A 184 -5.26 0.72 8.56
C LEU A 184 -5.52 -0.23 9.72
N LEU A 185 -6.24 0.27 10.72
CA LEU A 185 -6.62 -0.45 11.92
C LEU A 185 -7.97 -1.13 11.72
N PRO A 186 -8.05 -2.47 11.63
CA PRO A 186 -9.33 -3.15 11.44
C PRO A 186 -10.17 -3.07 12.72
N LEU A 187 -11.40 -2.56 12.62
CA LEU A 187 -12.28 -2.35 13.76
C LEU A 187 -13.20 -3.56 13.97
N ARG A 188 -13.77 -4.11 12.89
CA ARG A 188 -14.86 -5.09 12.95
C ARG A 188 -14.47 -6.46 12.44
N ARG A 189 -14.55 -7.47 13.31
CA ARG A 189 -14.17 -8.85 12.97
C ARG A 189 -14.98 -9.42 11.81
N GLU A 190 -16.28 -9.16 11.79
CA GLU A 190 -17.22 -9.80 10.87
C GLU A 190 -16.95 -9.41 9.40
N GLN A 191 -16.30 -8.28 9.18
CA GLN A 191 -15.86 -7.80 7.87
C GLN A 191 -14.62 -8.50 7.34
N TYR A 192 -13.94 -9.29 8.17
CA TYR A 192 -12.73 -10.02 7.83
C TYR A 192 -12.90 -11.50 8.16
N MET A 193 -14.11 -12.04 8.00
CA MET A 193 -14.36 -13.47 8.14
C MET A 193 -14.77 -14.06 6.79
N LEU A 194 -14.23 -15.23 6.44
CA LEU A 194 -14.72 -15.99 5.30
C LEU A 194 -16.19 -16.39 5.50
N ARG A 195 -16.98 -16.32 4.43
CA ARG A 195 -18.37 -16.79 4.40
C ARG A 195 -18.44 -18.17 3.73
N LYS A 196 -19.40 -19.00 4.14
CA LYS A 196 -19.53 -20.37 3.63
C LYS A 196 -19.69 -20.44 2.11
N ASP A 197 -20.45 -19.51 1.57
CA ASP A 197 -20.78 -19.47 0.13
C ASP A 197 -19.63 -18.95 -0.74
N TYR A 198 -18.59 -18.39 -0.11
CA TYR A 198 -17.43 -17.76 -0.75
C TYR A 198 -16.13 -18.33 -0.18
N PRO A 199 -15.84 -19.62 -0.42
CA PRO A 199 -14.72 -20.31 0.18
C PRO A 199 -13.35 -19.86 -0.37
N ASP A 200 -13.30 -19.09 -1.45
CA ASP A 200 -12.03 -18.72 -2.09
C ASP A 200 -11.50 -17.37 -1.65
N GLY A 201 -12.33 -16.54 -1.01
CA GLY A 201 -11.87 -15.27 -0.48
C GLY A 201 -12.93 -14.19 -0.35
N PHE A 202 -12.46 -12.98 -0.10
CA PHE A 202 -13.28 -11.77 -0.09
C PHE A 202 -12.47 -10.54 -0.52
N ILE A 203 -13.20 -9.51 -0.96
CA ILE A 203 -12.69 -8.16 -1.21
C ILE A 203 -13.56 -7.20 -0.44
N VAL A 204 -12.99 -6.46 0.52
CA VAL A 204 -13.70 -5.36 1.19
C VAL A 204 -13.48 -4.07 0.42
N ASN A 205 -14.50 -3.22 0.34
CA ASN A 205 -14.45 -1.90 -0.31
C ASN A 205 -14.24 -1.94 -1.84
N ARG A 206 -14.80 -2.94 -2.54
CA ARG A 206 -14.58 -3.14 -4.00
C ARG A 206 -14.73 -1.88 -4.87
N TRP A 207 -15.56 -0.91 -4.45
CA TRP A 207 -15.90 0.28 -5.24
C TRP A 207 -15.23 1.58 -4.76
N CYS A 208 -14.19 1.51 -3.92
CA CYS A 208 -13.54 2.69 -3.33
C CYS A 208 -12.79 3.58 -4.32
N CYS A 209 -12.22 2.98 -5.36
CA CYS A 209 -10.95 3.47 -5.90
C CYS A 209 -11.05 3.96 -7.37
N GLY A 210 -12.28 4.21 -7.83
CA GLY A 210 -12.54 4.81 -9.14
C GLY A 210 -12.17 3.91 -10.32
N THR A 211 -11.83 4.54 -11.44
CA THR A 211 -11.43 3.86 -12.68
C THR A 211 -10.11 4.38 -13.21
N PHE A 212 -9.41 3.55 -14.00
CA PHE A 212 -8.21 3.97 -14.74
C PHE A 212 -8.21 3.37 -16.14
N LYS A 213 -7.42 3.97 -17.05
CA LYS A 213 -7.20 3.45 -18.40
C LYS A 213 -5.77 2.92 -18.53
N MET A 214 -5.62 1.73 -19.07
CA MET A 214 -4.33 1.11 -19.38
C MET A 214 -4.50 0.11 -20.53
N ARG A 215 -3.51 -0.06 -21.40
CA ARG A 215 -3.58 -1.04 -22.52
C ARG A 215 -4.88 -0.94 -23.35
N ASN A 216 -5.33 0.28 -23.65
CA ASN A 216 -6.58 0.57 -24.36
C ASN A 216 -7.86 0.00 -23.71
N LYS A 217 -7.82 -0.33 -22.42
CA LYS A 217 -8.95 -0.79 -21.61
C LYS A 217 -9.21 0.15 -20.44
N THR A 218 -10.46 0.22 -20.00
CA THR A 218 -10.85 0.91 -18.75
C THR A 218 -11.06 -0.15 -17.67
N TYR A 219 -10.49 0.06 -16.50
CA TYR A 219 -10.56 -0.84 -15.35
C TYR A 219 -11.27 -0.16 -14.19
N HIS A 220 -12.06 -0.91 -13.44
CA HIS A 220 -12.56 -0.52 -12.12
C HIS A 220 -11.57 -0.99 -11.07
N MET A 221 -10.99 -0.05 -10.33
CA MET A 221 -9.85 -0.34 -9.45
C MET A 221 -10.31 -1.10 -8.19
N PHE A 222 -9.63 -2.20 -7.89
CA PHE A 222 -9.78 -2.93 -6.64
C PHE A 222 -8.93 -2.33 -5.52
N PRO A 223 -9.43 -2.32 -4.27
CA PRO A 223 -8.63 -1.93 -3.12
C PRO A 223 -7.51 -2.93 -2.86
N MET A 224 -6.30 -2.44 -2.65
CA MET A 224 -5.18 -3.29 -2.25
C MET A 224 -5.20 -3.64 -0.76
N GLY A 225 -5.77 -2.77 0.08
CA GLY A 225 -5.73 -2.95 1.55
C GLY A 225 -6.67 -4.01 2.12
N HIS A 226 -7.38 -4.77 1.27
CA HIS A 226 -8.57 -5.54 1.67
C HIS A 226 -8.85 -6.80 0.83
N LEU A 227 -7.84 -7.35 0.15
CA LEU A 227 -7.98 -8.54 -0.70
C LEU A 227 -7.50 -9.79 0.06
N HIS A 228 -8.42 -10.71 0.34
CA HIS A 228 -8.17 -11.95 1.10
C HIS A 228 -8.45 -13.17 0.22
N ILE A 229 -7.41 -13.85 -0.24
CA ILE A 229 -7.52 -15.04 -1.12
C ILE A 229 -6.42 -16.05 -0.77
N LYS A 230 -6.52 -17.27 -1.32
CA LYS A 230 -5.54 -18.34 -1.09
C LYS A 230 -4.17 -17.98 -1.70
N ARG A 231 -3.08 -18.44 -1.08
CA ARG A 231 -1.71 -18.25 -1.55
C ARG A 231 -1.52 -18.71 -3.01
N LYS A 232 -2.06 -19.87 -3.38
CA LYS A 232 -1.97 -20.37 -4.76
C LYS A 232 -2.66 -19.46 -5.78
N VAL A 233 -3.77 -18.85 -5.40
CA VAL A 233 -4.49 -17.89 -6.26
C VAL A 233 -3.66 -16.62 -6.43
N TRP A 234 -3.01 -16.13 -5.36
CA TRP A 234 -2.06 -15.02 -5.46
C TRP A 234 -0.95 -15.28 -6.50
N ARG A 235 -0.39 -16.49 -6.52
CA ARG A 235 0.64 -16.87 -7.50
C ARG A 235 0.06 -16.96 -8.91
N ALA A 236 -1.06 -17.65 -9.07
CA ALA A 236 -1.73 -17.85 -10.35
C ALA A 236 -2.09 -16.52 -11.02
N MET A 237 -2.63 -15.55 -10.28
CA MET A 237 -2.95 -14.22 -10.82
C MET A 237 -1.75 -13.51 -11.45
N VAL A 238 -0.55 -13.69 -10.87
CA VAL A 238 0.67 -13.08 -11.40
C VAL A 238 1.18 -13.85 -12.61
N LEU A 239 1.27 -15.18 -12.52
CA LEU A 239 1.85 -16.05 -13.57
C LEU A 239 0.96 -16.14 -14.82
N GLU A 240 -0.35 -16.10 -14.64
CA GLU A 240 -1.34 -16.22 -15.72
C GLU A 240 -1.77 -14.85 -16.27
N SER A 241 -1.21 -13.76 -15.72
CA SER A 241 -1.47 -12.40 -16.23
C SER A 241 -0.89 -12.20 -17.64
N THR A 242 -1.55 -11.35 -18.42
CA THR A 242 -1.04 -10.93 -19.74
C THR A 242 0.36 -10.32 -19.62
N VAL A 243 0.57 -9.53 -18.56
CA VAL A 243 1.84 -8.87 -18.24
C VAL A 243 2.98 -9.89 -18.11
N HIS A 244 2.76 -10.98 -17.36
CA HIS A 244 3.78 -12.02 -17.19
C HIS A 244 4.07 -12.75 -18.51
N GLN A 245 3.03 -13.13 -19.24
CA GLN A 245 3.18 -13.83 -20.52
C GLN A 245 3.97 -12.99 -21.53
N GLU A 246 3.71 -11.69 -21.60
CA GLU A 246 4.49 -10.76 -22.42
C GLU A 246 5.96 -10.67 -21.99
N LEU A 247 6.24 -10.57 -20.69
CA LEU A 247 7.60 -10.56 -20.15
C LEU A 247 8.37 -11.85 -20.50
N VAL A 248 7.73 -13.01 -20.37
CA VAL A 248 8.31 -14.31 -20.76
C VAL A 248 8.57 -14.38 -22.27
N ASN A 249 7.65 -13.86 -23.08
CA ASN A 249 7.81 -13.82 -24.54
C ASN A 249 8.93 -12.86 -24.99
N MET A 250 9.06 -11.70 -24.34
CA MET A 250 10.14 -10.74 -24.63
C MET A 250 11.52 -11.30 -24.29
N THR A 251 11.63 -11.98 -23.15
CA THR A 251 12.90 -12.63 -22.75
C THR A 251 13.27 -13.80 -23.67
N SER A 252 12.27 -14.50 -24.21
CA SER A 252 12.50 -15.59 -25.18
C SER A 252 12.92 -15.09 -26.57
N LYS A 253 12.30 -14.01 -27.07
CA LYS A 253 12.63 -13.45 -28.40
C LYS A 253 14.00 -12.78 -28.45
N GLN A 254 14.42 -12.11 -27.36
CA GLN A 254 15.76 -11.52 -27.25
C GLN A 254 16.89 -12.57 -27.27
N GLY A 255 16.61 -13.84 -26.96
CA GLY A 255 17.59 -14.92 -27.14
C GLY A 255 17.82 -15.32 -28.60
N ASN A 256 16.87 -15.02 -29.50
CA ASN A 256 16.90 -15.45 -30.90
C ASN A 256 17.34 -14.33 -31.87
N GLN A 257 17.17 -13.06 -31.48
CA GLN A 257 17.74 -11.93 -32.20
C GLN A 257 19.01 -11.46 -31.49
N VAL A 258 20.15 -11.54 -32.19
CA VAL A 258 21.45 -10.84 -31.94
C VAL A 258 22.41 -11.45 -30.87
N PHE A 259 23.74 -11.65 -31.02
CA PHE A 259 24.80 -11.15 -31.93
C PHE A 259 25.90 -12.21 -32.22
N LYS A 260 26.50 -12.16 -33.43
CA LYS A 260 27.63 -12.97 -33.93
C LYS A 260 29.02 -12.58 -33.38
N THR A 261 29.12 -11.79 -32.30
CA THR A 261 30.40 -11.42 -31.68
C THR A 261 30.53 -12.05 -30.29
N ASN A 262 31.61 -12.81 -30.09
CA ASN A 262 31.75 -13.82 -29.04
C ASN A 262 31.74 -13.30 -27.58
N GLU A 263 32.01 -12.02 -27.34
CA GLU A 263 32.08 -11.48 -25.97
C GLU A 263 30.79 -10.78 -25.50
N ILE A 264 30.08 -10.06 -26.39
CA ILE A 264 28.80 -9.43 -26.07
C ILE A 264 27.70 -10.47 -25.89
N SER A 265 27.77 -11.58 -26.65
CA SER A 265 26.81 -12.68 -26.57
C SER A 265 26.81 -13.37 -25.21
N GLN A 266 27.96 -13.51 -24.55
CA GLN A 266 28.04 -14.17 -23.24
C GLN A 266 27.39 -13.33 -22.12
N VAL A 267 27.65 -12.02 -22.09
CA VAL A 267 27.06 -11.12 -21.08
C VAL A 267 25.56 -10.98 -21.28
N GLN A 268 25.10 -10.84 -22.52
CA GLN A 268 23.67 -10.77 -22.84
C GLN A 268 22.96 -12.10 -22.55
N ASN A 269 23.53 -13.24 -22.91
CA ASN A 269 22.97 -14.56 -22.59
C ASN A 269 22.87 -14.79 -21.08
N LYS A 270 23.89 -14.38 -20.31
CA LYS A 270 23.86 -14.47 -18.84
C LYS A 270 22.75 -13.60 -18.25
N LEU A 271 22.52 -12.41 -18.81
CA LEU A 271 21.45 -11.52 -18.38
C LEU A 271 20.05 -12.06 -18.77
N THR A 272 19.90 -12.60 -19.97
CA THR A 272 18.65 -13.21 -20.46
C THR A 272 18.29 -14.46 -19.65
N ASN A 273 19.26 -15.35 -19.38
CA ASN A 273 19.04 -16.53 -18.55
C ASN A 273 18.65 -16.15 -17.12
N LYS A 274 19.31 -15.14 -16.54
CA LYS A 274 18.96 -14.61 -15.21
C LYS A 274 17.56 -13.99 -15.20
N LYS A 275 17.15 -13.28 -16.26
CA LYS A 275 15.77 -12.75 -16.38
C LYS A 275 14.76 -13.88 -16.45
N LYS A 276 15.01 -14.88 -17.27
CA LYS A 276 14.13 -16.05 -17.42
C LYS A 276 13.98 -16.79 -16.09
N SER A 277 15.07 -17.01 -15.36
CA SER A 277 15.03 -17.68 -14.05
C SER A 277 14.25 -16.91 -12.99
N LEU A 278 14.17 -15.58 -13.09
CA LEU A 278 13.39 -14.72 -12.18
C LEU A 278 11.89 -14.74 -12.46
N LEU A 279 11.48 -15.26 -13.62
CA LEU A 279 10.09 -15.38 -14.05
C LEU A 279 9.60 -16.84 -13.96
N LEU A 280 10.38 -17.76 -13.39
CA LEU A 280 9.90 -19.13 -13.16
C LEU A 280 8.95 -19.17 -11.96
N ASP A 281 8.02 -20.12 -11.97
CA ASP A 281 6.99 -20.28 -10.93
C ASP A 281 7.59 -20.47 -9.53
N GLU A 282 8.78 -21.07 -9.45
CA GLU A 282 9.52 -21.34 -8.22
C GLU A 282 10.56 -20.26 -7.90
N ALA A 283 10.67 -19.22 -8.71
CA ALA A 283 11.64 -18.15 -8.49
C ALA A 283 11.34 -17.45 -7.17
N PRO A 284 12.33 -17.29 -6.27
CA PRO A 284 12.13 -16.54 -5.05
C PRO A 284 11.80 -15.09 -5.39
N LEU A 285 10.83 -14.51 -4.67
CA LEU A 285 10.51 -13.09 -4.81
C LEU A 285 11.76 -12.25 -4.53
N SER A 286 12.06 -11.32 -5.43
CA SER A 286 13.21 -10.43 -5.31
C SER A 286 12.85 -9.02 -5.77
N PHE A 287 13.63 -8.04 -5.35
CA PHE A 287 13.47 -6.66 -5.83
C PHE A 287 13.51 -6.60 -7.36
N VAL A 288 14.41 -7.36 -7.98
CA VAL A 288 14.59 -7.38 -9.44
C VAL A 288 13.34 -7.92 -10.15
N SER A 289 12.71 -8.98 -9.63
CA SER A 289 11.49 -9.51 -10.25
C SER A 289 10.34 -8.50 -10.16
N ILE A 290 10.08 -7.91 -8.99
CA ILE A 290 9.05 -6.86 -8.83
C ILE A 290 9.32 -5.68 -9.76
N ALA A 291 10.57 -5.21 -9.82
CA ALA A 291 10.97 -4.10 -10.68
C ALA A 291 10.71 -4.37 -12.17
N PHE A 292 10.84 -5.61 -12.64
CA PHE A 292 10.54 -5.95 -14.04
C PHE A 292 9.07 -5.74 -14.38
N TYR A 293 8.15 -6.23 -13.54
CA TYR A 293 6.72 -6.00 -13.74
C TYR A 293 6.38 -4.52 -13.72
N LEU A 294 6.89 -3.79 -12.72
CA LEU A 294 6.55 -2.37 -12.56
C LEU A 294 7.12 -1.50 -13.69
N ARG A 295 8.38 -1.73 -14.11
CA ARG A 295 8.96 -0.99 -15.25
C ARG A 295 8.25 -1.30 -16.55
N TYR A 296 7.90 -2.56 -16.77
CA TYR A 296 7.21 -2.96 -17.99
C TYR A 296 5.82 -2.32 -18.09
N GLU A 297 5.07 -2.29 -16.99
CA GLU A 297 3.70 -1.77 -17.00
C GLU A 297 3.64 -0.23 -16.89
N PHE A 298 4.48 0.37 -16.04
CA PHE A 298 4.38 1.79 -15.71
C PHE A 298 5.48 2.67 -16.34
N GLY A 299 6.46 2.06 -17.01
CA GLY A 299 7.52 2.77 -17.73
C GLY A 299 8.23 3.81 -16.85
N GLU A 300 8.29 5.05 -17.32
CA GLU A 300 8.95 6.15 -16.62
C GLU A 300 8.36 6.47 -15.25
N ILE A 301 7.06 6.18 -15.02
CA ILE A 301 6.43 6.41 -13.70
C ILE A 301 7.11 5.56 -12.63
N TYR A 302 7.60 4.36 -12.98
CA TYR A 302 8.35 3.53 -12.05
C TYR A 302 9.69 4.17 -11.65
N ASP A 303 10.37 4.88 -12.55
CA ASP A 303 11.67 5.48 -12.24
C ASP A 303 11.55 6.86 -11.56
N GLN A 304 10.34 7.44 -11.53
CA GLN A 304 10.07 8.69 -10.80
C GLN A 304 10.07 8.50 -9.27
N LYS A 305 10.40 9.58 -8.55
CA LYS A 305 10.25 9.65 -7.10
C LYS A 305 8.77 9.56 -6.75
N MET A 306 8.43 8.66 -5.85
CA MET A 306 7.05 8.47 -5.42
C MET A 306 6.67 9.51 -4.37
N SER A 307 5.53 10.18 -4.58
CA SER A 307 4.92 11.10 -3.63
C SER A 307 3.48 10.68 -3.36
N LYS A 308 2.98 10.99 -2.15
CA LYS A 308 1.57 10.74 -1.80
C LYS A 308 0.65 11.49 -2.75
N GLY A 309 -0.30 10.77 -3.36
CA GLY A 309 -1.24 11.32 -4.35
C GLY A 309 -0.64 11.53 -5.76
N GLY A 310 0.63 11.19 -5.99
CA GLY A 310 1.23 11.21 -7.32
C GLY A 310 0.78 10.03 -8.20
N GLN A 311 1.10 10.05 -9.50
CA GLN A 311 0.71 9.00 -10.45
C GLN A 311 1.17 7.59 -10.08
N GLY A 312 2.32 7.50 -9.39
CA GLY A 312 2.90 6.26 -8.90
C GLY A 312 2.27 5.73 -7.60
N TRP A 313 1.43 6.51 -6.92
CA TRP A 313 0.91 6.16 -5.59
C TRP A 313 0.00 4.91 -5.61
N ASP A 314 -0.78 4.74 -6.67
CA ASP A 314 -1.74 3.63 -6.81
C ASP A 314 -1.25 2.52 -7.77
N MET A 315 0.06 2.38 -7.98
CA MET A 315 0.60 1.35 -8.88
C MET A 315 0.25 -0.07 -8.43
N ASP A 316 0.25 -0.32 -7.12
CA ASP A 316 -0.12 -1.61 -6.56
C ASP A 316 -1.60 -1.94 -6.84
N GLN A 317 -2.51 -0.99 -6.62
CA GLN A 317 -3.94 -1.12 -6.88
C GLN A 317 -4.23 -1.30 -8.38
N LYS A 318 -3.56 -0.56 -9.26
CA LYS A 318 -3.67 -0.74 -10.72
C LYS A 318 -3.19 -2.13 -11.14
N LEU A 319 -2.02 -2.54 -10.65
CA LEU A 319 -1.41 -3.81 -11.03
C LEU A 319 -2.22 -5.01 -10.54
N ILE A 320 -2.65 -5.03 -9.27
CA ILE A 320 -3.49 -6.10 -8.76
C ILE A 320 -4.82 -6.18 -9.49
N THR A 321 -5.39 -5.03 -9.87
CA THR A 321 -6.64 -4.99 -10.63
C THR A 321 -6.49 -5.69 -11.96
N MET A 322 -5.39 -5.43 -12.66
CA MET A 322 -5.11 -6.08 -13.94
C MET A 322 -4.86 -7.57 -13.78
N PHE A 323 -4.01 -7.98 -12.83
CA PHE A 323 -3.72 -9.40 -12.60
C PHE A 323 -4.97 -10.19 -12.24
N LEU A 324 -5.79 -9.64 -11.34
CA LEU A 324 -7.01 -10.29 -10.91
C LEU A 324 -8.04 -10.39 -12.04
N LEU A 325 -8.22 -9.33 -12.84
CA LEU A 325 -9.16 -9.36 -13.96
C LEU A 325 -8.68 -10.22 -15.13
N ASP A 326 -7.38 -10.23 -15.43
CA ASP A 326 -6.82 -11.15 -16.42
C ASP A 326 -7.12 -12.58 -15.98
N TYR A 327 -6.72 -12.95 -14.75
CA TYR A 327 -6.95 -14.28 -14.21
C TYR A 327 -8.43 -14.68 -14.22
N TRP A 328 -9.33 -13.80 -13.77
CA TRP A 328 -10.77 -14.06 -13.77
C TRP A 328 -11.35 -14.31 -15.15
N ASN A 329 -10.86 -13.59 -16.16
CA ASN A 329 -11.48 -13.59 -17.48
C ASN A 329 -10.86 -14.63 -18.42
N THR A 330 -9.58 -14.97 -18.25
CA THR A 330 -8.84 -15.80 -19.21
C THR A 330 -8.65 -17.25 -18.78
N THR A 331 -8.91 -17.58 -17.51
CA THR A 331 -8.55 -18.89 -16.93
C THR A 331 -9.81 -19.62 -16.44
N THR A 332 -9.84 -20.95 -16.57
CA THR A 332 -10.99 -21.75 -16.12
C THR A 332 -11.11 -21.73 -14.60
N GLU A 333 -9.97 -21.70 -13.91
CA GLU A 333 -9.82 -21.69 -12.46
C GLU A 333 -10.24 -20.34 -11.88
N GLY A 334 -9.85 -19.24 -12.51
CA GLY A 334 -10.29 -17.89 -12.17
C GLY A 334 -11.80 -17.73 -12.27
N GLN A 335 -12.41 -18.20 -13.36
CA GLN A 335 -13.87 -18.16 -13.55
C GLN A 335 -14.65 -18.96 -12.49
N LYS A 336 -14.02 -19.95 -11.85
CA LYS A 336 -14.62 -20.75 -10.77
C LYS A 336 -14.50 -20.11 -9.39
N LEU A 337 -13.67 -19.06 -9.22
CA LEU A 337 -13.45 -18.44 -7.92
C LEU A 337 -14.74 -17.84 -7.36
N LYS A 338 -15.06 -18.23 -6.12
CA LYS A 338 -16.16 -17.64 -5.35
C LYS A 338 -15.60 -16.66 -4.32
N ILE A 339 -15.50 -15.39 -4.71
CA ILE A 339 -15.01 -14.30 -3.86
C ILE A 339 -16.19 -13.45 -3.38
N ASP A 340 -16.25 -13.19 -2.08
CA ASP A 340 -17.25 -12.32 -1.46
C ASP A 340 -16.90 -10.85 -1.67
N GLU A 341 -17.66 -10.17 -2.53
CA GLU A 341 -17.48 -8.75 -2.85
C GLU A 341 -18.29 -7.88 -1.90
N ARG A 342 -17.60 -7.27 -0.94
CA ARG A 342 -18.25 -6.49 0.12
C ARG A 342 -18.31 -5.00 -0.24
N PRO A 343 -19.43 -4.33 0.09
CA PRO A 343 -19.60 -2.90 -0.20
C PRO A 343 -18.59 -2.06 0.58
N LEU A 344 -18.43 -0.81 0.16
CA LEU A 344 -17.66 0.20 0.88
C LEU A 344 -18.29 0.42 2.25
N MET A 345 -17.51 0.17 3.30
CA MET A 345 -17.87 0.57 4.64
C MET A 345 -17.21 1.90 4.99
N PRO A 346 -17.89 2.75 5.79
CA PRO A 346 -17.27 3.98 6.25
C PRO A 346 -15.94 3.67 6.94
N ARG A 347 -14.92 4.40 6.54
CA ARG A 347 -13.63 4.44 7.22
C ARG A 347 -13.68 5.50 8.29
N LEU A 348 -13.14 5.19 9.45
CA LEU A 348 -12.89 6.20 10.46
C LEU A 348 -11.63 6.96 10.05
N ASP A 349 -11.79 7.97 9.20
CA ASP A 349 -10.71 8.89 8.85
C ASP A 349 -10.51 9.91 9.97
N TRP A 350 -9.25 10.19 10.27
CA TRP A 350 -8.91 11.13 11.31
C TRP A 350 -9.01 12.57 10.80
N ASP A 351 -9.77 13.41 11.52
CA ASP A 351 -9.67 14.86 11.40
C ASP A 351 -9.56 15.47 12.81
N PRO A 352 -8.50 16.26 13.07
CA PRO A 352 -8.19 16.83 14.39
C PRO A 352 -9.29 17.73 14.93
N LYS A 353 -10.18 18.24 14.08
CA LYS A 353 -11.26 19.16 14.46
C LYS A 353 -12.44 18.43 15.11
N HIS A 354 -12.45 17.10 15.12
CA HIS A 354 -13.60 16.31 15.51
C HIS A 354 -13.53 15.81 16.96
N ALA A 355 -13.97 16.67 17.88
CA ALA A 355 -14.23 16.29 19.28
C ALA A 355 -15.23 15.11 19.42
N TRP A 356 -16.06 14.86 18.39
CA TRP A 356 -17.04 13.77 18.39
C TRP A 356 -16.41 12.38 18.34
N LEU A 357 -15.13 12.22 18.02
CA LEU A 357 -14.43 10.91 18.04
C LEU A 357 -14.52 10.18 19.38
N LYS A 358 -14.70 10.91 20.50
CA LYS A 358 -14.95 10.33 21.83
C LYS A 358 -16.38 9.80 22.04
N MET A 359 -17.32 10.21 21.18
CA MET A 359 -18.73 9.83 21.21
C MET A 359 -19.07 8.81 20.12
N VAL A 360 -18.08 8.38 19.32
CA VAL A 360 -18.29 7.48 18.19
C VAL A 360 -18.59 6.07 18.63
N ASN A 361 -19.71 5.56 18.12
CA ASN A 361 -19.92 4.13 18.06
C ASN A 361 -19.06 3.53 16.94
N PHE A 362 -17.89 2.99 17.30
CA PHE A 362 -16.95 2.37 16.35
C PHE A 362 -17.55 1.20 15.54
N LEU A 363 -18.73 0.68 15.92
CA LEU A 363 -19.45 -0.37 15.19
C LEU A 363 -19.93 0.06 13.80
N HIS A 364 -19.98 1.35 13.48
CA HIS A 364 -20.38 1.83 12.15
C HIS A 364 -19.25 1.83 11.12
N PHE A 365 -18.00 1.67 11.57
CA PHE A 365 -16.82 1.77 10.74
C PHE A 365 -16.19 0.40 10.49
N GLY A 366 -15.56 0.23 9.34
CA GLY A 366 -14.84 -1.02 9.01
C GLY A 366 -13.41 -1.03 9.51
N ASP A 367 -12.70 0.03 9.18
CA ASP A 367 -11.33 0.31 9.58
C ASP A 367 -11.20 1.75 10.11
N ALA A 368 -10.06 2.05 10.73
CA ALA A 368 -9.65 3.40 11.06
C ALA A 368 -8.29 3.71 10.40
N HIS A 369 -8.16 4.93 9.87
CA HIS A 369 -6.89 5.41 9.35
C HIS A 369 -6.04 6.02 10.46
N LEU A 370 -4.81 5.53 10.60
CA LEU A 370 -3.84 6.04 11.57
C LEU A 370 -3.10 7.25 10.96
N THR A 371 -3.29 8.42 11.57
CA THR A 371 -2.73 9.69 11.09
C THR A 371 -1.24 9.85 11.38
N HIS A 372 -0.49 10.45 10.45
CA HIS A 372 0.95 10.73 10.59
C HIS A 372 1.30 11.57 11.83
N GLY A 373 0.33 12.33 12.36
CA GLY A 373 0.47 13.12 13.59
C GLY A 373 0.34 12.33 14.90
N MET A 374 0.38 10.99 14.88
CA MET A 374 0.14 10.15 16.06
C MET A 374 1.11 10.37 17.23
N PHE A 375 2.25 11.00 16.95
CA PHE A 375 3.25 11.38 17.94
C PHE A 375 2.80 12.56 18.82
N ASP A 376 1.85 13.38 18.35
CA ASP A 376 1.29 14.45 19.15
C ASP A 376 0.48 13.86 20.32
N LYS A 377 0.70 14.40 21.54
CA LYS A 377 0.08 13.89 22.76
C LYS A 377 -1.45 13.93 22.71
N ASN A 378 -2.04 14.96 22.10
CA ASN A 378 -3.49 15.09 21.99
C ASN A 378 -4.03 14.06 21.00
N VAL A 379 -3.35 13.88 19.86
CA VAL A 379 -3.68 12.86 18.87
C VAL A 379 -3.56 11.45 19.46
N TRP A 380 -2.49 11.16 20.20
CA TRP A 380 -2.30 9.88 20.88
C TRP A 380 -3.41 9.58 21.88
N SER A 381 -3.84 10.58 22.66
CA SER A 381 -4.92 10.40 23.66
C SER A 381 -6.24 9.94 23.04
N ILE A 382 -6.52 10.34 21.80
CA ILE A 382 -7.71 9.93 21.04
C ILE A 382 -7.53 8.49 20.54
N HIS A 383 -6.37 8.16 19.96
CA HIS A 383 -6.09 6.78 19.52
C HIS A 383 -6.12 5.79 20.67
N LEU A 384 -5.64 6.20 21.86
CA LEU A 384 -5.73 5.40 23.07
C LEU A 384 -7.18 5.09 23.47
N HIS A 385 -8.14 5.95 23.15
CA HIS A 385 -9.56 5.66 23.34
C HIS A 385 -10.04 4.53 22.42
N ILE A 386 -9.64 4.56 21.15
CA ILE A 386 -9.91 3.47 20.19
C ILE A 386 -9.25 2.17 20.68
N PHE A 387 -8.00 2.21 21.13
CA PHE A 387 -7.31 1.03 21.64
C PHE A 387 -7.96 0.45 22.89
N LYS A 388 -8.42 1.30 23.81
CA LYS A 388 -9.20 0.85 24.99
C LYS A 388 -10.55 0.25 24.62
N TYR A 389 -11.13 0.65 23.49
CA TYR A 389 -12.35 0.04 22.96
C TYR A 389 -12.07 -1.34 22.33
N LEU A 390 -10.99 -1.46 21.54
CA LEU A 390 -10.67 -2.67 20.80
C LEU A 390 -9.99 -3.75 21.65
N PHE A 391 -9.24 -3.36 22.68
CA PHE A 391 -8.36 -4.24 23.44
C PHE A 391 -8.69 -4.22 24.93
N ASN A 392 -8.29 -5.29 25.64
CA ASN A 392 -8.36 -5.29 27.11
C ASN A 392 -7.35 -4.28 27.70
N ALA A 393 -7.52 -3.97 28.99
CA ALA A 393 -6.71 -2.95 29.67
C ALA A 393 -5.20 -3.23 29.62
N THR A 394 -4.79 -4.49 29.82
CA THR A 394 -3.38 -4.91 29.76
C THR A 394 -2.77 -4.63 28.39
N MET A 395 -3.50 -4.94 27.33
CA MET A 395 -3.01 -4.79 25.96
C MET A 395 -2.99 -3.32 25.52
N ALA A 396 -4.00 -2.54 25.91
CA ALA A 396 -3.97 -1.10 25.70
C ALA A 396 -2.80 -0.43 26.45
N ALA A 397 -2.46 -0.92 27.65
CA ALA A 397 -1.28 -0.45 28.38
C ALA A 397 0.02 -0.80 27.64
N LEU A 398 0.17 -2.02 27.11
CA LEU A 398 1.33 -2.43 26.33
C LEU A 398 1.52 -1.59 25.06
N ILE A 399 0.44 -1.29 24.33
CA ILE A 399 0.50 -0.37 23.17
C ILE A 399 0.99 1.02 23.59
N ASN A 400 0.53 1.50 24.75
CA ASN A 400 0.94 2.78 25.29
C ASN A 400 2.41 2.80 25.76
N ASP A 401 2.91 1.70 26.32
CA ASP A 401 4.31 1.55 26.70
C ASP A 401 5.23 1.49 25.47
N TYR A 402 4.81 0.78 24.43
CA TYR A 402 5.46 0.82 23.12
C TYR A 402 5.55 2.25 22.59
N ALA A 403 4.44 2.98 22.60
CA ALA A 403 4.41 4.34 22.08
C ALA A 403 5.37 5.27 22.82
N LYS A 404 5.40 5.19 24.16
CA LYS A 404 6.36 5.93 24.98
C LYS A 404 7.81 5.55 24.63
N ALA A 405 8.10 4.26 24.51
CA ALA A 405 9.45 3.79 24.16
C ALA A 405 9.90 4.30 22.78
N PHE A 406 8.99 4.32 21.81
CA PHE A 406 9.27 4.83 20.47
C PHE A 406 9.58 6.33 20.47
N LEU A 407 8.83 7.12 21.25
CA LEU A 407 9.03 8.56 21.39
C LEU A 407 10.35 8.95 22.09
N LEU A 408 11.01 8.00 22.78
CA LEU A 408 12.32 8.22 23.37
C LEU A 408 13.47 8.01 22.38
N LEU A 409 13.19 7.46 21.19
CA LEU A 409 14.21 7.25 20.17
C LEU A 409 14.56 8.58 19.49
N PRO A 410 15.84 8.80 19.13
CA PRO A 410 16.20 9.91 18.27
C PRO A 410 15.55 9.70 16.90
N ILE A 411 14.52 10.49 16.60
CA ILE A 411 13.93 10.52 15.26
C ILE A 411 14.87 11.39 14.41
N THR A 412 15.84 10.76 13.77
CA THR A 412 16.75 11.44 12.85
C THR A 412 15.98 11.82 11.58
N GLY A 413 15.77 13.12 11.33
CA GLY A 413 15.22 13.61 10.06
C GLY A 413 13.99 14.52 10.12
N GLU A 414 13.66 15.10 11.28
CA GLU A 414 12.84 16.34 11.33
C GLU A 414 13.72 17.59 11.31
#